data_AF-A0A7C2E2B5-F1
#
_entry.id   AF-A0A7C2E2B5-F1
#
_cell.length_a   1.000
_cell.length_b   1.000
_cell.length_c   1.000
_cell.angle_alpha   90.00
_cell.angle_beta   90.00
_cell.angle_gamma   90.00
#
_symmetry.space_group_name_H-M   'P 1'
#
loop_
_entity.id
_entity.type
_entity.pdbx_description
1 polymer ?
#
loop_
_entity_poly.entity_id
_entity_poly.type
_entity_poly.pdbx_seq_one_letter_code
_entity_poly.pdbx_strand_id
1 'polypeptide(L)'
;MREIDARGKPCPQPVLLVKQAVDAGAAAFSILVDNRAAVENVTRYGQNNGYRIQVEELQGYWRVKGTKGEKAGEGRAPETGQAPGAATPAEVVCGASVQTLVIQSQTLGRDDEELGRRLIKILFDLNRALQVGQPTNAYEVVNILLAGNVLVWG
;
A
#
# COMPACT_ATOMS: atom_id res chain seq x y z
N MET A 1 -4.89 15.99 18.94
CA MET A 1 -5.01 15.72 17.49
C MET A 1 -3.75 16.25 16.83
N ARG A 2 -3.04 15.44 16.05
CA ARG A 2 -1.77 15.83 15.40
C ARG A 2 -2.02 16.26 13.96
N GLU A 3 -1.73 17.52 13.62
CA GLU A 3 -1.86 18.02 12.26
C GLU A 3 -0.52 17.93 11.52
N ILE A 4 -0.55 17.44 10.28
CA ILE A 4 0.62 17.18 9.45
C ILE A 4 0.35 17.76 8.06
N ASP A 5 1.22 18.65 7.59
CA ASP A 5 1.17 19.12 6.21
C ASP A 5 2.22 18.36 5.39
N ALA A 6 1.76 17.57 4.42
CA ALA A 6 2.61 16.79 3.53
C ALA A 6 2.36 17.13 2.06
N ARG A 7 1.81 18.32 1.76
CA ARG A 7 1.69 18.84 0.39
C ARG A 7 3.07 19.01 -0.24
N GLY A 8 3.22 18.62 -1.51
CA GLY A 8 4.47 18.67 -2.25
C GLY A 8 5.52 17.66 -1.79
N LYS A 9 5.18 16.71 -0.91
CA LYS A 9 6.11 15.67 -0.46
C LYS A 9 5.93 14.40 -1.30
N PRO A 10 6.99 13.90 -1.97
CA PRO A 10 6.90 12.67 -2.73
C PRO A 10 6.69 11.47 -1.80
N CYS A 11 6.01 10.42 -2.29
CA CYS A 11 5.96 9.15 -1.58
C CYS A 11 7.40 8.60 -1.44
N PRO A 12 7.80 8.03 -0.28
CA PRO A 12 6.96 7.59 0.85
C PRO A 12 6.83 8.60 2.02
N GLN A 13 7.25 9.85 1.85
CA GLN A 13 7.38 10.81 2.95
C GLN A 13 6.07 11.08 3.74
N PRO A 14 4.87 11.22 3.11
CA PRO A 14 3.62 11.40 3.84
C PRO A 14 3.32 10.24 4.82
N VAL A 15 3.63 9.00 4.44
CA VAL A 15 3.40 7.81 5.28
C VAL A 15 4.35 7.80 6.47
N LEU A 16 5.61 8.20 6.26
CA LEU A 16 6.61 8.27 7.33
C LEU A 16 6.22 9.32 8.39
N LEU A 17 5.65 10.45 7.99
CA LEU A 17 5.18 11.48 8.91
C LEU A 17 4.00 10.99 9.76
N VAL A 18 3.06 10.27 9.15
CA VAL A 18 1.96 9.63 9.89
C VAL A 18 2.50 8.56 10.83
N LYS A 19 3.46 7.74 10.39
CA LYS A 19 4.13 6.75 11.24
C LYS A 19 4.77 7.39 12.47
N GLN A 20 5.53 8.46 12.30
CA GLN A 20 6.12 9.19 13.43
C GLN A 20 5.06 9.71 14.41
N ALA A 21 3.91 10.17 13.91
CA ALA A 21 2.82 10.62 14.77
C ALA A 21 2.14 9.46 15.51
N VAL A 22 1.97 8.31 14.85
CA VAL A 22 1.43 7.09 15.44
C VAL A 22 2.37 6.51 16.50
N ASP A 23 3.67 6.43 16.20
CA ASP A 23 4.72 5.95 17.11
C ASP A 23 4.85 6.86 18.35
N ALA A 24 4.60 8.16 18.20
CA ALA A 24 4.51 9.12 19.30
C ALA A 24 3.22 8.98 20.14
N GLY A 25 2.36 8.00 19.86
CA GLY A 25 1.15 7.71 20.62
C GLY A 25 -0.04 8.62 20.31
N ALA A 26 -0.07 9.28 19.14
CA ALA A 26 -1.18 10.19 18.81
C ALA A 26 -2.51 9.42 18.66
N ALA A 27 -3.47 9.65 19.56
CA ALA A 27 -4.81 9.07 19.47
C ALA A 27 -5.61 9.54 18.24
N ALA A 28 -5.22 10.65 17.62
CA ALA A 28 -5.80 11.13 16.37
C ALA A 28 -4.82 11.98 15.57
N PHE A 29 -4.83 11.85 14.25
CA PHE A 29 -4.03 12.65 13.31
C PHE A 29 -4.88 13.21 12.17
N SER A 30 -4.42 14.32 11.58
CA SER A 30 -4.93 14.86 10.32
C SER A 30 -3.74 15.21 9.43
N ILE A 31 -3.76 14.74 8.19
CA ILE A 31 -2.71 15.00 7.21
C ILE A 31 -3.29 15.58 5.92
N LEU A 32 -2.63 16.62 5.40
CA LEU A 32 -2.93 17.21 4.09
C LEU A 32 -1.97 16.64 3.04
N VAL A 33 -2.52 16.12 1.95
CA VAL A 33 -1.77 15.57 0.82
C VAL A 33 -2.30 16.14 -0.50
N ASP A 34 -1.48 16.10 -1.55
CA ASP A 34 -1.72 16.75 -2.86
C ASP A 34 -1.93 15.76 -4.00
N ASN A 35 -1.93 14.45 -3.71
CA ASN A 35 -2.13 13.43 -4.72
C ASN A 35 -2.89 12.22 -4.15
N ARG A 36 -3.64 11.56 -5.04
CA ARG A 36 -4.49 10.40 -4.69
C ARG A 36 -3.69 9.20 -4.20
N ALA A 37 -2.49 8.96 -4.75
CA ALA A 37 -1.63 7.86 -4.31
C ALA A 37 -1.21 8.01 -2.84
N ALA A 38 -0.93 9.23 -2.38
CA ALA A 38 -0.62 9.52 -0.98
C ALA A 38 -1.83 9.31 -0.07
N VAL A 39 -3.05 9.63 -0.53
CA VAL A 39 -4.29 9.33 0.20
C VAL A 39 -4.43 7.82 0.41
N GLU A 40 -4.27 7.03 -0.66
CA GLU A 40 -4.40 5.57 -0.61
C GLU A 40 -3.33 4.94 0.30
N ASN A 41 -2.08 5.39 0.18
CA ASN A 41 -0.98 4.90 1.01
C ASN A 41 -1.14 5.24 2.49
N VAL A 42 -1.55 6.48 2.81
CA VAL A 42 -1.80 6.91 4.20
C VAL A 42 -3.02 6.18 4.79
N THR A 43 -4.07 6.01 4.00
CA THR A 43 -5.29 5.31 4.43
C THR A 43 -4.97 3.85 4.75
N ARG A 44 -4.23 3.17 3.87
CA ARG A 44 -3.78 1.79 4.10
C ARG A 44 -2.91 1.67 5.35
N TYR A 45 -1.97 2.60 5.54
CA TYR A 45 -1.13 2.62 6.74
C TYR A 45 -1.96 2.81 8.01
N GLY A 46 -2.86 3.80 8.04
CA GLY A 46 -3.69 4.08 9.20
C GLY A 46 -4.62 2.91 9.58
N GLN A 47 -5.28 2.30 8.59
CA GLN A 47 -6.13 1.12 8.80
C GLN A 47 -5.34 -0.07 9.36
N ASN A 48 -4.16 -0.35 8.81
CA ASN A 48 -3.28 -1.41 9.32
C ASN A 48 -2.80 -1.17 10.76
N ASN A 49 -2.77 0.08 11.22
CA ASN A 49 -2.39 0.45 12.59
C ASN A 49 -3.61 0.64 13.53
N GLY A 50 -4.80 0.19 13.11
CA GLY A 50 -6.01 0.24 13.95
C GLY A 50 -6.67 1.61 14.06
N TYR A 51 -6.41 2.52 13.12
CA TYR A 51 -7.09 3.82 13.05
C TYR A 51 -8.30 3.74 12.12
N ARG A 52 -9.38 4.42 12.51
CA ARG A 52 -10.49 4.74 11.62
C ARG A 52 -10.10 5.94 10.78
N ILE A 53 -10.15 5.78 9.45
CA ILE A 53 -9.74 6.81 8.49
C ILE A 53 -10.97 7.47 7.86
N GLN A 54 -10.95 8.80 7.80
CA GLN A 54 -11.88 9.64 7.05
C GLN A 54 -11.09 10.47 6.04
N VAL A 55 -11.56 10.51 4.80
CA VAL A 55 -10.95 11.30 3.74
C VAL A 55 -11.92 12.40 3.34
N GLU A 56 -11.41 13.62 3.28
CA GLU A 56 -12.13 14.81 2.86
C GLU A 56 -11.38 15.41 1.67
N GLU A 57 -12.04 15.49 0.52
CA GLU A 57 -11.49 16.14 -0.66
C GLU A 57 -11.77 17.65 -0.58
N LEU A 58 -10.72 18.44 -0.74
CA LEU A 58 -10.74 19.90 -0.79
C LEU A 58 -10.33 20.32 -2.20
N GLN A 59 -10.62 21.56 -2.60
CA GLN A 59 -10.25 22.05 -3.93
C GLN A 59 -8.73 22.06 -4.12
N GLY A 60 -8.19 21.01 -4.74
CA GLY A 60 -6.77 20.83 -5.06
C GLY A 60 -5.95 19.99 -4.06
N TYR A 61 -6.53 19.58 -2.91
CA TYR A 61 -5.83 18.79 -1.89
C TYR A 61 -6.78 17.82 -1.19
N TRP A 62 -6.23 16.79 -0.54
CA TRP A 62 -6.99 15.84 0.26
C TRP A 62 -6.57 15.92 1.72
N ARG A 63 -7.55 15.92 2.61
CA ARG A 63 -7.34 15.82 4.05
C ARG A 63 -7.71 14.41 4.52
N VAL A 64 -6.76 13.72 5.11
CA VAL A 64 -6.97 12.40 5.72
C VAL A 64 -6.94 12.54 7.24
N LYS A 65 -8.00 12.15 7.92
CA LYS A 65 -8.13 12.15 9.38
C LYS A 65 -8.15 10.71 9.89
N GLY A 66 -7.30 10.39 10.86
CA GLY A 66 -7.27 9.10 11.53
C GLY A 66 -7.57 9.23 13.01
N THR A 67 -8.49 8.43 13.55
CA THR A 67 -8.77 8.35 15.00
C THR A 67 -8.59 6.92 15.50
N LYS A 68 -7.92 6.77 16.64
CA LYS A 68 -7.71 5.48 17.31
C LYS A 68 -9.03 5.10 17.98
N GLY A 69 -9.77 4.20 17.35
CA GLY A 69 -11.09 3.77 17.81
C GLY A 69 -11.11 2.27 18.06
N GLU A 70 -11.51 1.88 19.27
CA GLU A 70 -12.14 0.57 19.48
C GLU A 70 -13.34 0.48 18.52
N LYS A 71 -13.52 -0.68 17.88
CA LYS A 71 -14.55 -0.84 16.85
C LYS A 71 -15.94 -0.54 17.43
N ALA A 72 -16.54 0.58 17.01
CA ALA A 72 -17.97 0.80 17.12
C ALA A 72 -18.46 1.75 16.02
N GLY A 73 -19.39 1.25 15.20
CA GLY A 73 -20.41 2.05 14.52
C GLY A 73 -20.02 2.67 13.18
N GLU A 74 -20.61 2.11 12.13
CA GLU A 74 -20.93 2.79 10.87
C GLU A 74 -21.69 4.10 11.13
N GLY A 75 -21.46 5.09 10.26
CA GLY A 75 -22.07 6.42 10.41
C GLY A 75 -21.77 7.36 9.26
N ARG A 76 -22.25 7.01 8.07
CA ARG A 76 -22.81 7.89 7.03
C ARG A 76 -21.90 8.95 6.37
N ALA A 77 -21.45 8.65 5.16
CA ALA A 77 -21.39 9.64 4.08
C ALA A 77 -22.52 9.31 3.07
N PRO A 78 -23.29 10.28 2.56
CA PRO A 78 -24.43 9.99 1.71
C PRO A 78 -24.02 9.61 0.29
N GLU A 79 -24.49 8.43 -0.06
CA GLU A 79 -24.84 7.82 -1.33
C GLU A 79 -25.02 8.74 -2.55
N THR A 80 -24.46 8.32 -3.69
CA THR A 80 -25.20 8.32 -4.97
C THR A 80 -24.66 7.22 -5.90
N GLY A 81 -25.52 6.26 -6.29
CA GLY A 81 -25.37 5.44 -7.50
C GLY A 81 -25.14 3.93 -7.36
N GLN A 82 -26.21 3.16 -7.13
CA GLN A 82 -26.34 1.70 -7.30
C GLN A 82 -26.07 1.24 -8.76
N ALA A 83 -25.26 0.20 -9.05
CA ALA A 83 -25.48 -1.28 -9.01
C ALA A 83 -25.91 -1.86 -10.40
N PRO A 84 -25.91 -3.19 -10.69
CA PRO A 84 -25.42 -4.38 -9.95
C PRO A 84 -24.59 -5.38 -10.81
N GLY A 85 -23.98 -6.39 -10.18
CA GLY A 85 -23.41 -7.55 -10.89
C GLY A 85 -22.75 -8.57 -9.95
N ALA A 86 -23.46 -9.65 -9.62
CA ALA A 86 -23.10 -10.67 -8.64
C ALA A 86 -21.91 -11.56 -9.05
N ALA A 87 -21.10 -11.98 -8.07
CA ALA A 87 -20.66 -13.36 -7.85
C ALA A 87 -19.69 -13.42 -6.64
N THR A 88 -20.06 -14.19 -5.61
CA THR A 88 -19.10 -14.75 -4.64
C THR A 88 -18.28 -15.85 -5.33
N PRO A 89 -17.01 -16.06 -4.97
CA PRO A 89 -16.75 -17.10 -3.97
C PRO A 89 -15.53 -16.86 -3.05
N ALA A 90 -15.52 -17.70 -2.00
CA ALA A 90 -14.37 -18.19 -1.24
C ALA A 90 -13.72 -17.28 -0.19
N GLU A 91 -13.95 -17.67 1.07
CA GLU A 91 -13.11 -17.36 2.22
C GLU A 91 -11.64 -17.68 1.88
N VAL A 92 -10.79 -16.65 1.85
CA VAL A 92 -9.35 -16.84 1.91
C VAL A 92 -8.98 -16.96 3.38
N VAL A 93 -8.76 -18.21 3.81
CA VAL A 93 -8.10 -18.52 5.07
C VAL A 93 -6.73 -17.86 5.04
N CYS A 94 -6.51 -16.87 5.91
CA CYS A 94 -5.18 -16.32 6.20
C CYS A 94 -4.33 -17.35 6.95
N GLY A 95 -3.83 -18.35 6.22
CA GLY A 95 -2.81 -19.28 6.67
C GLY A 95 -1.47 -18.91 6.03
N ALA A 96 -0.53 -18.43 6.85
CA ALA A 96 0.79 -17.90 6.48
C ALA A 96 0.75 -16.61 5.62
N SER A 97 1.48 -15.58 6.05
CA SER A 97 1.66 -14.34 5.30
C SER A 97 2.51 -14.62 4.05
N VAL A 98 1.87 -15.06 2.97
CA VAL A 98 2.49 -15.20 1.66
C VAL A 98 2.81 -13.80 1.15
N GLN A 99 4.05 -13.33 1.32
CA GLN A 99 4.55 -12.09 0.74
C GLN A 99 5.09 -12.36 -0.65
N THR A 100 4.21 -12.37 -1.65
CA THR A 100 4.65 -12.45 -3.04
C THR A 100 5.06 -11.06 -3.54
N LEU A 101 6.26 -10.96 -4.14
CA LEU A 101 6.72 -9.79 -4.86
C LEU A 101 6.67 -10.06 -6.37
N VAL A 102 6.00 -9.18 -7.12
CA VAL A 102 5.94 -9.24 -8.59
C VAL A 102 6.72 -8.07 -9.17
N ILE A 103 7.69 -8.36 -10.03
CA ILE A 103 8.54 -7.37 -10.69
C ILE A 103 8.27 -7.40 -12.19
N GLN A 104 7.73 -6.29 -12.71
CA GLN A 104 7.37 -6.12 -14.13
C GLN A 104 8.44 -5.41 -14.96
N SER A 105 9.53 -4.94 -14.33
CA SER A 105 10.59 -4.16 -14.98
C SER A 105 11.95 -4.72 -14.63
N GLN A 106 12.85 -4.75 -15.61
CA GLN A 106 14.26 -5.16 -15.43
C GLN A 106 15.14 -4.03 -14.87
N THR A 107 14.57 -2.85 -14.61
CA THR A 107 15.25 -1.69 -14.03
C THR A 107 14.45 -1.09 -12.87
N LEU A 108 15.16 -0.63 -11.84
CA LEU A 108 14.59 0.14 -10.74
C LEU A 108 14.93 1.62 -10.91
N GLY A 109 13.91 2.46 -11.06
CA GLY A 109 14.09 3.87 -11.46
C GLY A 109 13.95 4.06 -12.97
N ARG A 110 13.90 5.32 -13.42
CA ARG A 110 13.61 5.67 -14.83
C ARG A 110 14.71 6.47 -15.53
N ASP A 111 15.62 7.08 -14.78
CA ASP A 111 16.54 8.09 -15.32
C ASP A 111 17.92 7.53 -15.69
N ASP A 112 18.34 6.43 -15.04
CA ASP A 112 19.62 5.76 -15.29
C ASP A 112 19.40 4.25 -15.33
N GLU A 113 19.46 3.69 -16.53
CA GLU A 113 19.23 2.27 -16.80
C GLU A 113 20.33 1.39 -16.19
N GLU A 114 21.59 1.84 -16.25
CA GLU A 114 22.72 1.06 -15.73
C GLU A 114 22.66 0.97 -14.21
N LEU A 115 22.40 2.11 -13.55
CA LEU A 115 22.18 2.17 -12.12
C LEU A 115 20.94 1.36 -11.73
N GLY A 116 19.84 1.50 -12.46
CA GLY A 116 18.60 0.79 -12.17
C GLY A 116 18.75 -0.73 -12.24
N ARG A 117 19.54 -1.24 -13.19
CA ARG A 117 19.88 -2.66 -13.30
C ARG A 117 20.75 -3.14 -12.13
N ARG A 118 21.72 -2.32 -11.69
CA ARG A 118 22.54 -2.62 -10.50
C ARG A 118 21.70 -2.67 -9.23
N LEU A 119 20.73 -1.75 -9.08
CA LEU A 119 19.82 -1.71 -7.93
C LEU A 119 18.92 -2.95 -7.85
N ILE A 120 18.37 -3.41 -8.98
CA ILE A 120 17.61 -4.67 -9.01
C ILE A 120 18.48 -5.86 -8.63
N LYS A 121 19.71 -5.93 -9.15
CA LYS A 121 20.65 -6.97 -8.78
C LYS A 121 20.92 -6.98 -7.27
N ILE A 122 21.19 -5.81 -6.68
CA ILE A 122 21.43 -5.66 -5.24
C ILE A 122 20.18 -6.07 -4.43
N LEU A 123 18.98 -5.72 -4.90
CA LEU A 123 17.74 -6.12 -4.24
C LEU A 123 17.60 -7.65 -4.13
N PHE A 124 17.92 -8.37 -5.21
CA PHE A 124 17.92 -9.84 -5.19
C PHE A 124 19.06 -10.40 -4.32
N ASP A 125 20.27 -9.85 -4.43
CA ASP A 125 21.43 -10.31 -3.66
C ASP A 125 21.24 -10.12 -2.14
N LEU A 126 20.64 -9.01 -1.71
CA LEU A 126 20.39 -8.71 -0.29
C LEU A 126 19.28 -9.59 0.31
N ASN A 127 18.38 -10.09 -0.52
CA ASN A 127 17.26 -10.90 -0.09
C ASN A 127 17.44 -12.34 -0.57
N ARG A 128 18.47 -13.03 -0.05
CA ARG A 128 18.78 -14.44 -0.40
C ARG A 128 17.66 -15.44 -0.12
N ALA A 129 16.64 -15.05 0.64
CA ALA A 129 15.43 -15.84 0.87
C ALA A 129 14.46 -15.79 -0.32
N LEU A 130 14.62 -14.84 -1.25
CA LEU A 130 13.78 -14.73 -2.44
C LEU A 130 14.22 -15.77 -3.47
N GLN A 131 13.36 -16.77 -3.67
CA GLN A 131 13.49 -17.67 -4.80
C GLN A 131 12.90 -16.97 -6.02
N VAL A 132 13.73 -16.70 -7.01
CA VAL A 132 13.34 -16.04 -8.26
C VAL A 132 12.93 -17.12 -9.26
N GLY A 133 11.68 -17.08 -9.72
CA GLY A 133 11.16 -17.94 -10.79
C GLY A 133 10.94 -17.17 -12.08
N GLN A 134 11.25 -17.80 -13.22
CA GLN A 134 10.85 -17.36 -14.55
C GLN A 134 9.78 -18.33 -15.08
N PRO A 135 8.49 -18.05 -14.85
CA PRO A 135 7.43 -18.96 -15.27
C PRO A 135 7.28 -18.96 -16.79
N THR A 136 7.08 -20.14 -17.35
CA THR A 136 6.84 -20.39 -18.78
C THR A 136 5.35 -20.55 -19.11
N ASN A 137 4.50 -20.74 -18.10
CA ASN A 137 3.05 -20.86 -18.26
C ASN A 137 2.28 -20.32 -17.04
N ALA A 138 0.95 -20.19 -17.18
CA ALA A 138 0.08 -19.65 -16.14
C ALA A 138 0.02 -20.51 -14.85
N TYR A 139 0.20 -21.82 -14.94
CA TYR A 139 0.20 -22.70 -13.77
C TYR A 139 1.43 -22.49 -12.88
N GLU A 140 2.59 -22.29 -13.49
CA GLU A 140 3.83 -21.96 -12.77
C GLU A 140 3.71 -20.63 -12.06
N VAL A 141 3.08 -19.63 -12.69
CA VAL A 141 2.79 -18.33 -12.03
C VAL A 141 1.99 -18.56 -10.75
N VAL A 142 0.87 -19.28 -10.83
CA VAL A 142 -0.01 -19.53 -9.68
C VAL A 142 0.72 -20.29 -8.57
N ASN A 143 1.52 -21.29 -8.92
CA ASN A 143 2.30 -22.04 -7.92
C ASN A 143 3.36 -21.19 -7.23
N ILE A 144 4.06 -20.32 -7.97
CA ILE A 144 5.06 -19.39 -7.41
C ILE A 144 4.37 -18.34 -6.53
N LEU A 145 3.18 -17.85 -6.94
CA LEU A 145 2.35 -16.95 -6.13
C LEU A 145 1.98 -17.59 -4.79
N LEU A 146 1.44 -18.81 -4.82
CA LEU A 146 1.01 -19.54 -3.62
C LEU A 146 2.19 -19.92 -2.71
N ALA A 147 3.37 -20.12 -3.28
CA ALA A 147 4.60 -20.42 -2.54
C ALA A 147 5.24 -19.20 -1.86
N GLY A 148 4.77 -17.97 -2.14
CA GLY A 148 5.35 -16.74 -1.56
C GLY A 148 6.71 -16.37 -2.16
N ASN A 149 6.96 -16.81 -3.38
CA ASN A 149 8.20 -16.58 -4.10
C ASN A 149 8.15 -15.28 -4.92
N VAL A 150 9.28 -14.93 -5.55
CA VAL A 150 9.39 -13.73 -6.39
C VAL A 150 9.18 -14.08 -7.86
N LEU A 151 8.27 -13.36 -8.48
CA LEU A 151 8.01 -13.44 -9.91
C LEU A 151 8.71 -12.31 -10.63
N VAL A 152 9.56 -12.67 -11.58
CA VAL A 152 10.20 -11.73 -12.49
C VAL A 152 9.64 -11.96 -13.88
N TRP A 153 9.00 -10.93 -14.42
CA TRP A 153 8.59 -10.90 -15.81
C TRP A 153 9.74 -10.30 -16.64
N GLY A 154 10.21 -11.05 -17.63
CA GLY A 154 11.19 -10.59 -18.61
C GLY A 154 10.61 -9.63 -19.63
#